data_AF-A0A131Z3N7-F1
#
_entry.id   AF-A0A131Z3N7-F1
#
_cell.length_a   1.000
_cell.length_b   1.000
_cell.length_c   1.000
_cell.angle_alpha   90.00
_cell.angle_beta   90.00
_cell.angle_gamma   90.00
#
_symmetry.space_group_name_H-M   'P 1'
#
loop_
_entity.id
_entity.type
_entity.pdbx_description
1 polymer ?
#
loop_
_entity_poly.entity_id
_entity_poly.type
_entity_poly.pdbx_seq_one_letter_code
_entity_poly.pdbx_strand_id
1 'polypeptide(L)'
;MRSLLPLLRSTVQVELINKFLERQQEQKSHQNDLMRLLVNMNERISRPSLEHVKPEMFDGESISPDSWLTFYEYACNENCWHSGEDKVKNMRLFLSGIAKTWCELRVNAHSNRP
;
A
#
# COMPACT_ATOMS: atom_id res chain seq x y z
N MET A 1 61.64 -35.12 21.90
CA MET A 1 60.27 -34.60 22.07
C MET A 1 60.05 -33.51 21.03
N ARG A 2 59.17 -33.71 20.03
CA ARG A 2 58.88 -32.69 19.01
C ARG A 2 57.90 -31.66 19.60
N SER A 3 58.23 -30.38 19.44
CA SER A 3 57.47 -29.24 19.97
C SER A 3 56.12 -29.10 19.28
N LEU A 4 55.04 -29.06 20.07
CA LEU A 4 53.65 -28.87 19.62
C LEU A 4 53.27 -27.39 19.38
N LEU A 5 54.18 -26.46 19.69
CA LEU A 5 53.98 -25.01 19.54
C LEU A 5 53.59 -24.55 18.12
N PRO A 6 54.11 -25.13 17.01
CA PRO A 6 53.73 -24.72 15.65
C PRO A 6 52.28 -25.07 15.31
N LEU A 7 51.78 -26.22 15.79
CA LEU A 7 50.39 -26.67 15.57
C LEU A 7 49.40 -25.77 16.32
N LEU A 8 49.70 -25.39 17.56
CA LEU A 8 48.88 -24.46 18.35
C LEU A 8 48.81 -23.06 17.72
N ARG A 9 49.89 -22.59 17.10
CA ARG A 9 49.92 -21.29 16.41
C ARG A 9 49.07 -21.31 15.14
N SER A 10 49.08 -22.43 14.42
CA SER A 10 48.28 -22.66 13.22
C SER A 10 46.78 -22.73 13.52
N THR A 11 46.37 -23.43 14.58
CA THR A 11 44.94 -23.53 14.93
C THR A 11 44.37 -22.20 15.41
N VAL A 12 45.12 -21.44 16.20
CA VAL A 12 44.70 -20.09 16.65
C VAL A 12 44.57 -19.12 15.47
N GLN A 13 45.45 -19.20 14.46
CA GLN A 13 45.32 -18.39 13.24
C GLN A 13 44.06 -18.75 12.42
N VAL A 14 43.74 -20.05 12.30
CA VAL A 14 42.53 -20.50 11.57
C VAL A 14 41.26 -20.07 12.29
N GLU A 15 41.19 -20.19 13.62
CA GLU A 15 40.04 -19.71 14.40
C GLU A 15 39.83 -18.19 14.28
N LEU A 16 40.92 -17.42 14.22
CA LEU A 16 40.84 -15.96 14.06
C LEU A 16 40.29 -15.57 12.68
N ILE A 17 40.73 -16.29 11.63
CA ILE A 17 40.23 -16.08 10.26
C ILE A 17 38.75 -16.44 10.16
N ASN A 18 38.33 -17.56 10.75
CA ASN A 18 36.92 -17.96 10.74
C ASN A 18 36.03 -16.93 11.45
N LYS A 19 36.44 -16.44 12.64
CA LYS A 19 35.71 -15.38 13.34
C LYS A 19 35.66 -14.07 12.56
N PHE A 20 36.70 -13.75 11.79
CA PHE A 20 36.69 -12.58 10.92
C PHE A 20 35.69 -12.73 9.77
N LEU A 21 35.67 -13.91 9.12
CA LEU A 21 34.73 -14.22 8.04
C LEU A 21 33.27 -14.25 8.54
N GLU A 22 33.00 -14.81 9.71
CA GLU A 22 31.68 -14.80 10.35
C GLU A 22 31.18 -13.36 10.56
N ARG A 23 32.01 -12.47 11.13
CA ARG A 23 31.64 -11.06 11.29
C ARG A 23 31.40 -10.33 9.97
N GLN A 24 32.18 -10.63 8.93
CA GLN A 24 31.96 -10.05 7.60
C GLN A 24 30.62 -10.49 7.00
N GLN A 25 30.24 -11.75 7.21
CA GLN A 25 28.96 -12.28 6.76
C GLN A 25 27.77 -11.67 7.52
N GLU A 26 27.90 -11.52 8.84
CA GLU A 26 26.92 -10.82 9.68
C GLU A 26 26.75 -9.36 9.26
N GLN A 27 27.85 -8.63 8.99
CA GLN A 27 27.79 -7.25 8.52
C GLN A 27 27.07 -7.12 7.18
N LYS A 28 27.32 -8.05 6.24
CA LYS A 28 26.63 -8.08 4.95
C LYS A 28 25.14 -8.37 5.11
N SER A 29 24.76 -9.24 6.04
CA SER A 29 23.34 -9.51 6.35
C SER A 29 22.64 -8.25 6.86
N HIS A 30 23.25 -7.55 7.82
CA HIS A 30 22.69 -6.31 8.36
C HIS A 30 22.57 -5.21 7.30
N GLN A 31 23.53 -5.10 6.38
CA GLN A 31 23.44 -4.16 5.25
C GLN A 31 22.26 -4.49 4.33
N ASN A 32 22.01 -5.76 4.04
CA ASN A 32 20.87 -6.17 3.22
C ASN A 32 19.54 -5.87 3.90
N ASP A 33 19.43 -6.10 5.21
CA ASP A 33 18.23 -5.80 5.98
C ASP A 33 17.96 -4.30 6.06
N LEU A 34 19.02 -3.49 6.25
CA LEU A 34 18.92 -2.04 6.23
C LEU A 34 18.52 -1.53 4.83
N MET A 35 19.05 -2.11 3.76
CA MET A 35 18.67 -1.75 2.39
C MET A 35 17.22 -2.11 2.08
N ARG A 36 16.73 -3.28 2.53
CA ARG A 36 15.30 -3.63 2.44
C ARG A 36 14.42 -2.65 3.22
N LEU A 37 14.84 -2.25 4.41
CA LEU A 37 14.12 -1.27 5.21
C LEU A 37 14.05 0.08 4.51
N LEU A 38 15.17 0.55 3.95
CA LEU A 38 15.22 1.79 3.17
C LEU A 38 14.36 1.72 1.91
N VAL A 39 14.34 0.60 1.19
CA VAL A 39 13.44 0.39 0.04
C VAL A 39 11.98 0.44 0.49
N ASN A 40 11.62 -0.27 1.55
CA ASN A 40 10.26 -0.24 2.10
C ASN A 40 9.84 1.15 2.59
N MET A 41 10.77 1.90 3.22
CA MET A 41 10.52 3.28 3.63
C MET A 41 10.40 4.20 2.41
N ASN A 42 11.24 4.01 1.40
CA ASN A 42 11.18 4.78 0.16
C ASN A 42 9.91 4.48 -0.63
N GLU A 43 9.40 3.24 -0.65
CA GLU A 43 8.09 2.90 -1.22
C GLU A 43 6.93 3.52 -0.43
N ARG A 44 7.07 3.67 0.88
CA ARG A 44 6.06 4.35 1.72
C ARG A 44 6.10 5.87 1.59
N ILE A 45 7.28 6.45 1.38
CA ILE A 45 7.49 7.90 1.20
C ILE A 45 7.22 8.31 -0.26
N SER A 46 7.52 7.44 -1.22
CA SER A 46 7.27 7.62 -2.65
C SER A 46 5.89 7.18 -3.10
N ARG A 47 5.04 6.67 -2.20
CA ARG A 47 3.60 6.87 -2.37
C ARG A 47 3.38 8.34 -2.06
N PRO A 48 3.11 9.20 -3.06
CA PRO A 48 2.51 10.47 -2.73
C PRO A 48 1.29 10.12 -1.88
N SER A 49 0.89 10.99 -0.96
CA SER A 49 -0.53 11.04 -0.60
C SER A 49 -1.26 11.09 -1.95
N LEU A 50 -1.78 9.95 -2.42
CA LEU A 50 -2.56 9.88 -3.64
C LEU A 50 -3.68 10.86 -3.35
N GLU A 51 -3.60 12.05 -3.96
CA GLU A 51 -4.67 13.01 -3.94
C GLU A 51 -5.82 12.25 -4.58
N HIS A 52 -6.68 11.69 -3.73
CA HIS A 52 -7.81 10.92 -4.20
C HIS A 52 -8.58 11.86 -5.10
N VAL A 53 -8.81 11.46 -6.35
CA VAL A 53 -9.60 12.28 -7.27
C VAL A 53 -10.99 12.35 -6.67
N LYS A 54 -11.42 13.55 -6.27
CA LYS A 54 -12.73 13.77 -5.64
C LYS A 54 -13.72 14.23 -6.70
N PRO A 55 -14.75 13.42 -7.01
CA PRO A 55 -15.89 13.88 -7.77
C PRO A 55 -16.54 15.10 -7.13
N GLU A 56 -17.09 15.97 -7.96
CA GLU A 56 -18.00 17.02 -7.51
C GLU A 56 -19.28 16.41 -6.93
N MET A 57 -19.99 17.15 -6.09
CA MET A 57 -21.27 16.68 -5.55
C MET A 57 -22.34 16.69 -6.64
N PHE A 58 -23.13 15.63 -6.73
CA PHE A 58 -24.25 15.52 -7.66
C PHE A 58 -25.58 15.66 -6.91
N ASP A 59 -26.30 16.74 -7.22
CA ASP A 59 -27.63 17.04 -6.68
C ASP A 59 -28.79 16.60 -7.60
N GLY A 60 -28.49 16.33 -8.88
CA GLY A 60 -29.44 15.99 -9.92
C GLY A 60 -29.86 17.15 -10.84
N GLU A 61 -29.35 18.37 -10.61
CA GLU A 61 -29.77 19.58 -11.32
C GLU A 61 -28.58 20.42 -11.81
N SER A 62 -27.54 20.58 -11.00
CA SER A 62 -26.45 21.53 -11.25
C SER A 62 -25.48 21.09 -12.35
N ILE A 63 -25.35 19.79 -12.59
CA ILE A 63 -24.40 19.20 -13.54
C ILE A 63 -25.14 18.18 -14.39
N SER A 64 -24.80 18.12 -15.69
CA SER A 64 -25.31 17.06 -16.56
C SER A 64 -24.97 15.68 -15.99
N PRO A 65 -25.95 14.75 -15.89
CA PRO A 65 -25.71 13.40 -15.37
C PRO A 65 -24.59 12.66 -16.11
N ASP A 66 -24.52 12.80 -17.44
CA ASP A 66 -23.52 12.11 -18.27
C ASP A 66 -22.10 12.63 -18.00
N SER A 67 -21.97 13.96 -17.86
CA SER A 67 -20.69 14.60 -17.52
C SER A 67 -20.22 14.18 -16.14
N TRP A 68 -21.13 14.17 -15.17
CA TRP A 68 -20.81 13.75 -13.80
C TRP A 68 -20.42 12.27 -13.75
N LEU A 69 -21.16 11.41 -14.43
CA LEU A 69 -20.88 9.96 -14.47
C LEU A 69 -19.52 9.69 -15.10
N THR A 70 -19.19 10.36 -16.20
CA THR A 70 -17.89 10.23 -16.87
C THR A 70 -16.73 10.59 -15.92
N PHE A 71 -16.86 11.69 -15.18
CA PHE A 71 -15.84 12.09 -14.20
C PHE A 71 -15.79 11.14 -13.00
N TYR A 72 -16.95 10.66 -12.55
CA TYR A 72 -17.04 9.68 -11.47
C TYR A 72 -16.36 8.36 -11.84
N GLU A 73 -16.51 7.88 -13.07
CA GLU A 73 -15.81 6.69 -13.57
C GLU A 73 -14.29 6.89 -13.63
N TYR A 74 -13.83 8.07 -14.06
CA TYR A 74 -12.43 8.44 -13.98
C TYR A 74 -11.93 8.39 -12.52
N ALA A 75 -12.64 8.99 -11.57
CA ALA A 75 -12.29 8.93 -10.15
C ALA A 75 -12.30 7.49 -9.59
N CYS A 76 -13.18 6.61 -10.07
CA CYS A 76 -13.16 5.20 -9.68
C CYS A 76 -11.86 4.52 -10.09
N ASN A 77 -11.35 4.82 -11.28
CA ASN A 77 -10.11 4.23 -11.78
C ASN A 77 -8.91 4.73 -10.98
N GLU A 78 -8.83 6.06 -10.75
CA GLU A 78 -7.71 6.67 -10.03
C GLU A 78 -7.69 6.32 -8.54
N ASN A 79 -8.86 6.14 -7.91
CA ASN A 79 -8.98 5.77 -6.50
C ASN A 79 -9.02 4.25 -6.27
N CYS A 80 -8.84 3.44 -7.32
CA CYS A 80 -8.90 1.98 -7.27
C CYS A 80 -10.23 1.39 -6.76
N TRP A 81 -11.37 2.04 -7.03
CA TRP A 81 -12.70 1.52 -6.72
C TRP A 81 -13.16 0.55 -7.82
N HIS A 82 -12.61 -0.66 -7.82
CA HIS A 82 -12.84 -1.61 -8.91
C HIS A 82 -14.11 -2.46 -8.75
N SER A 83 -14.52 -2.75 -7.51
CA SER A 83 -15.71 -3.57 -7.28
C SER A 83 -16.99 -2.76 -7.45
N GLY A 84 -18.07 -3.40 -7.92
CA GLY A 84 -19.37 -2.74 -8.05
C GLY A 84 -19.89 -2.23 -6.71
N GLU A 85 -19.64 -2.97 -5.63
CA GLU A 85 -20.01 -2.57 -4.27
C GLU A 85 -19.23 -1.33 -3.81
N ASP A 86 -17.92 -1.28 -4.06
CA ASP A 86 -17.08 -0.12 -3.69
C ASP A 86 -17.47 1.12 -4.48
N LYS A 87 -17.75 0.98 -5.78
CA LYS A 87 -18.26 2.09 -6.60
C LYS A 87 -19.57 2.61 -6.01
N VAL A 88 -20.56 1.75 -5.77
CA VAL A 88 -21.85 2.20 -5.22
C VAL A 88 -21.69 2.82 -3.83
N LYS A 89 -20.86 2.25 -2.96
CA LYS A 89 -20.59 2.77 -1.62
C LYS A 89 -19.98 4.17 -1.68
N ASN A 90 -18.97 4.37 -2.53
CA ASN A 90 -18.30 5.67 -2.65
C ASN A 90 -19.18 6.68 -3.39
N MET A 91 -19.93 6.27 -4.43
CA MET A 91 -20.85 7.13 -5.18
C MET A 91 -21.83 7.84 -4.24
N ARG A 92 -22.37 7.13 -3.25
CA ARG A 92 -23.31 7.69 -2.25
C ARG A 92 -22.72 8.85 -1.45
N LEU A 93 -21.40 8.90 -1.26
CA LEU A 93 -20.72 9.99 -0.55
C LEU A 93 -20.74 11.30 -1.35
N PHE A 94 -20.86 11.20 -2.68
CA PHE A 94 -20.86 12.33 -3.60
C PHE A 94 -22.26 12.69 -4.10
N LEU A 95 -23.31 12.12 -3.50
CA LEU A 95 -24.70 12.52 -3.77
C LEU A 95 -25.17 13.56 -2.76
N SER A 96 -25.91 14.56 -3.24
CA SER A 96 -26.60 15.56 -2.42
C SER A 96 -28.03 15.78 -2.92
N GLY A 97 -28.79 16.62 -2.23
CA GLY A 97 -30.11 17.08 -2.69
C GLY A 97 -31.09 15.98 -3.08
N ILE A 98 -31.72 16.17 -4.24
CA ILE A 98 -32.74 15.26 -4.79
C ILE A 98 -32.13 13.92 -5.18
N ALA A 99 -30.92 13.92 -5.78
CA ALA A 99 -30.23 12.69 -6.18
C ALA A 99 -29.95 11.77 -4.98
N LYS A 100 -29.51 12.32 -3.85
CA LYS A 100 -29.31 11.55 -2.61
C LYS A 100 -30.63 10.96 -2.11
N THR A 101 -31.68 11.79 -2.03
CA THR A 101 -33.01 11.39 -1.56
C THR A 101 -33.57 10.26 -2.42
N TRP A 102 -33.47 10.38 -3.74
CA TRP A 102 -33.90 9.37 -4.69
C TRP A 102 -33.16 8.04 -4.52
N CYS A 103 -31.83 8.11 -4.34
CA CYS A 103 -31.00 6.92 -4.13
C CYS A 103 -31.39 6.18 -2.84
N GLU A 104 -31.55 6.91 -1.74
CA GLU A 104 -31.93 6.34 -0.44
C GLU A 104 -33.32 5.70 -0.47
N LEU A 105 -34.30 6.34 -1.11
CA LEU A 105 -35.66 5.78 -1.25
C LEU A 105 -35.66 4.46 -2.03
N ARG A 106 -34.88 4.36 -3.11
CA ARG A 106 -34.77 3.14 -3.91
C ARG A 106 -34.01 2.03 -3.18
N VAL A 107 -32.95 2.37 -2.47
CA VAL A 107 -32.15 1.39 -1.70
C VAL A 107 -32.98 0.86 -0.53
N ASN A 108 -33.66 1.72 0.22
CA ASN A 108 -34.50 1.33 1.36
C ASN A 108 -35.73 0.52 0.95
N ALA A 109 -36.25 0.73 -0.27
CA ALA A 109 -37.34 -0.07 -0.84
C ALA A 109 -36.89 -1.51 -1.21
N HIS A 110 -35.59 -1.79 -1.28
CA HIS A 110 -35.05 -3.11 -1.64
C HIS A 110 -34.39 -3.85 -0.48
N SER A 111 -34.07 -3.18 0.63
CA SER A 111 -33.61 -3.81 1.88
C SER A 111 -34.74 -4.31 2.79
N ASN A 112 -36.01 -4.00 2.50
CA ASN A 112 -37.19 -4.42 3.26
C ASN A 112 -38.02 -5.51 2.56
N ARG A 113 -37.38 -6.48 1.89
CA ARG A 113 -38.06 -7.72 1.49
C ARG A 113 -37.74 -8.84 2.50
N PRO A 114 -38.75 -9.40 3.19
CA PRO A 114 -38.57 -10.60 4.01
C PRO A 114 -38.21 -11.83 3.16
#